data_AF-A0A5C6BDI1-F1
#
_entry.id   AF-A0A5C6BDI1-F1
#
_cell.length_a   1.000
_cell.length_b   1.000
_cell.length_c   1.000
_cell.angle_alpha   90.00
_cell.angle_beta   90.00
_cell.angle_gamma   90.00
#
_symmetry.space_group_name_H-M   'P 1'
#
loop_
_entity.id
_entity.type
_entity.pdbx_description
1 polymer ?
#
loop_
_entity_poly.entity_id
_entity_poly.type
_entity_poly.pdbx_seq_one_letter_code
_entity_poly.pdbx_strand_id
1 'polypeptide(L)'
;MKIRHYGWMSANSKISVDEVKWLVWIMLGWTFWLASGYAPQTKKLTAPMKCIECGGEMRVTEVTYRSLGSLGVRPEHGQTFYDSG
;
A
#
# COMPACT_ATOMS: atom_id res chain seq x y z
N MET A 1 38.88 12.43 -22.56
CA MET A 1 37.47 12.10 -22.29
C MET A 1 36.94 13.05 -21.25
N LYS A 2 35.92 13.87 -21.55
CA LYS A 2 35.36 14.85 -20.58
C LYS A 2 34.29 14.15 -19.75
N ILE A 3 34.58 13.91 -18.47
CA ILE A 3 33.64 13.31 -17.53
C ILE A 3 32.56 14.36 -17.21
N ARG A 4 31.29 14.01 -17.42
CA ARG A 4 30.15 14.83 -16.99
C ARG A 4 29.74 14.39 -15.60
N HIS A 5 29.90 15.28 -14.62
CA HIS A 5 29.41 15.04 -13.27
C HIS A 5 27.95 15.49 -13.17
N TYR A 6 27.07 14.61 -12.70
CA TYR A 6 25.66 14.93 -12.44
C TYR A 6 25.51 15.32 -10.98
N GLY A 7 25.27 16.62 -10.72
CA GLY A 7 24.90 17.16 -9.41
C GLY A 7 25.74 16.62 -8.24
N TRP A 8 25.18 15.65 -7.52
CA TRP A 8 25.79 14.99 -6.36
C TRP A 8 27.09 14.23 -6.66
N MET A 9 27.33 13.84 -7.91
CA MET A 9 28.58 13.23 -8.37
C MET A 9 29.69 14.25 -8.68
N SER A 10 29.44 15.55 -8.51
CA SER A 10 30.45 16.59 -8.66
C SER A 10 31.52 16.47 -7.59
N ALA A 11 32.79 16.71 -7.95
CA ALA A 11 33.89 16.72 -6.99
C ALA A 11 33.72 17.77 -5.87
N ASN A 12 32.93 18.82 -6.11
CA ASN A 12 32.60 19.84 -5.11
C ASN A 12 31.31 19.53 -4.32
N SER A 13 30.69 18.38 -4.56
CA SER A 13 29.50 17.96 -3.81
C SER A 13 29.89 17.61 -2.37
N LYS A 14 29.16 18.17 -1.41
CA LYS A 14 29.27 17.77 0.00
C LYS A 14 28.48 16.51 0.33
N ILE A 15 27.62 16.06 -0.61
CA ILE A 15 26.75 14.92 -0.39
C ILE A 15 27.50 13.63 -0.71
N SER A 16 27.43 12.69 0.21
CA SER A 16 27.96 11.34 0.09
C SER A 16 26.97 10.42 -0.65
N VAL A 17 27.49 9.31 -1.20
CA VAL A 17 26.66 8.29 -1.84
C VAL A 17 25.63 7.70 -0.86
N ASP A 18 25.99 7.56 0.41
CA ASP A 18 25.10 6.98 1.41
C ASP A 18 23.95 7.92 1.78
N GLU A 19 24.18 9.24 1.80
CA GLU A 19 23.09 10.22 1.93
C GLU A 19 22.12 10.16 0.73
N VAL A 20 22.64 9.96 -0.48
CA VAL A 20 21.79 9.77 -1.68
C VAL A 20 20.98 8.48 -1.58
N LYS A 21 21.59 7.36 -1.14
CA LYS A 21 20.86 6.12 -0.88
C LYS A 21 19.77 6.32 0.16
N TRP A 22 20.06 7.01 1.26
CA TRP A 22 19.08 7.34 2.29
C TRP A 22 17.91 8.16 1.74
N LEU A 23 18.18 9.16 0.91
CA LEU A 23 17.14 9.95 0.25
C LEU A 23 16.24 9.08 -0.65
N VAL A 24 16.83 8.17 -1.42
CA VAL A 24 16.07 7.23 -2.26
C VAL A 24 15.21 6.31 -1.39
N TRP A 25 15.77 5.76 -0.31
CA TRP A 25 15.03 4.90 0.62
C TRP A 25 13.86 5.60 1.29
N ILE A 26 14.05 6.85 1.71
CA ILE A 26 12.99 7.69 2.25
C ILE A 26 11.90 7.86 1.19
N MET A 27 12.24 8.31 -0.02
CA MET A 27 11.27 8.51 -1.09
C MET A 27 10.49 7.23 -1.42
N LEU A 28 11.17 6.09 -1.54
CA LEU A 28 10.51 4.80 -1.76
C LEU A 28 9.56 4.43 -0.60
N GLY A 29 10.01 4.58 0.65
CA GLY A 29 9.20 4.34 1.83
C GLY A 29 7.93 5.21 1.87
N TRP A 30 8.06 6.49 1.53
CA TRP A 30 6.91 7.39 1.42
C TRP A 30 5.96 6.98 0.28
N THR A 31 6.48 6.64 -0.90
CA THR A 31 5.64 6.20 -2.01
C THR A 31 4.88 4.93 -1.68
N PHE A 32 5.53 3.95 -1.06
CA PHE A 32 4.88 2.73 -0.60
C PHE A 32 3.82 3.03 0.46
N TRP A 33 4.15 3.82 1.49
CA TRP A 33 3.22 4.15 2.56
C TRP A 33 1.97 4.90 2.06
N LEU A 34 2.14 5.81 1.10
CA LEU A 34 1.03 6.55 0.49
C LEU A 34 0.20 5.68 -0.45
N ALA A 35 0.81 4.76 -1.21
CA ALA A 35 0.12 3.92 -2.19
C ALA A 35 -0.56 2.68 -1.59
N SER A 36 0.00 2.12 -0.52
CA SER A 36 -0.48 0.89 0.14
C SER A 36 -1.83 1.02 0.85
N GLY A 37 -2.36 2.24 1.00
CA GLY A 37 -3.60 2.47 1.74
C GLY A 37 -3.45 2.40 3.27
N TYR A 38 -2.22 2.19 3.79
CA TYR A 38 -1.92 2.30 5.22
C TYR A 38 -2.00 3.74 5.73
N ALA A 39 -1.66 4.72 4.89
CA ALA A 39 -1.79 6.12 5.24
C ALA A 39 -3.25 6.44 5.58
N PRO A 40 -3.54 7.14 6.71
CA PRO A 40 -4.90 7.47 7.11
C PRO A 40 -5.67 8.18 5.99
N GLN A 41 -6.76 7.56 5.54
CA GLN A 41 -7.61 8.13 4.51
C GLN A 41 -8.82 8.81 5.15
N THR A 42 -9.19 10.01 4.65
CA THR A 42 -10.40 10.72 5.09
C THR A 42 -11.68 10.02 4.64
N LYS A 43 -11.61 9.21 3.57
CA LYS A 43 -12.70 8.42 3.02
C LYS A 43 -12.23 6.99 2.77
N LYS A 44 -13.14 6.02 2.97
CA LYS A 44 -12.86 4.63 2.60
C LYS A 44 -12.67 4.55 1.08
N LEU A 45 -11.53 4.00 0.66
CA LEU A 45 -11.19 3.80 -0.76
C LEU A 45 -12.10 2.76 -1.43
N THR A 46 -12.62 1.82 -0.65
CA THR A 46 -13.50 0.76 -1.13
C THR A 46 -14.95 1.11 -0.86
N ALA A 47 -15.82 0.88 -1.85
CA ALA A 47 -17.25 1.02 -1.67
C ALA A 47 -17.72 0.09 -0.52
N PRO A 48 -18.60 0.58 0.39
CA PRO A 48 -19.12 -0.25 1.46
C PRO A 48 -19.91 -1.42 0.86
N MET A 49 -19.61 -2.64 1.32
CA MET A 49 -20.41 -3.81 0.95
C MET A 49 -21.82 -3.63 1.50
N LYS A 50 -22.83 -3.89 0.69
CA LYS A 50 -24.24 -3.79 1.08
C LYS A 50 -24.88 -5.17 1.17
N CYS A 51 -25.78 -5.34 2.13
CA CYS A 51 -26.61 -6.54 2.26
C CYS A 51 -27.60 -6.62 1.09
N ILE A 52 -27.76 -7.80 0.49
CA ILE A 52 -28.68 -8.00 -0.65
C ILE A 52 -30.14 -7.97 -0.22
N GLU A 53 -30.45 -8.37 1.02
CA GLU A 53 -31.82 -8.45 1.52
C GLU A 53 -32.35 -7.11 2.01
N CYS A 54 -31.55 -6.37 2.78
CA CYS A 54 -31.98 -5.12 3.42
C CYS A 54 -31.29 -3.86 2.87
N GLY A 55 -30.26 -4.00 2.03
CA GLY A 55 -29.50 -2.87 1.47
C GLY A 55 -28.56 -2.16 2.47
N GLY A 56 -28.53 -2.59 3.73
CA GLY A 56 -27.71 -1.98 4.79
C GLY A 56 -26.20 -2.20 4.61
N GLU A 57 -25.38 -1.33 5.18
CA GLU A 57 -23.92 -1.47 5.13
C GLU A 57 -23.45 -2.67 5.98
N MET A 58 -22.57 -3.49 5.41
CA MET A 58 -21.93 -4.61 6.09
C MET A 58 -20.59 -4.18 6.70
N ARG A 59 -20.28 -4.71 7.89
CA ARG A 59 -19.01 -4.49 8.60
C ARG A 59 -18.23 -5.80 8.69
N VAL A 60 -16.93 -5.74 8.43
CA VAL A 60 -16.02 -6.87 8.65
C VAL A 60 -15.91 -7.15 10.15
N THR A 61 -16.20 -8.39 10.57
CA THR A 61 -16.07 -8.84 11.96
C THR A 61 -14.79 -9.63 12.20
N GLU A 62 -14.32 -10.39 11.20
CA GLU A 62 -13.15 -11.26 11.30
C GLU A 62 -12.47 -11.41 9.93
N VAL A 63 -11.14 -11.54 9.93
CA VAL A 63 -10.33 -11.90 8.77
C VAL A 63 -9.59 -13.19 9.12
N THR A 64 -9.73 -14.21 8.29
CA THR A 64 -9.13 -15.53 8.53
C THR A 64 -8.38 -16.03 7.30
N TYR A 65 -7.26 -16.72 7.55
CA TYR A 65 -6.48 -17.39 6.51
C TYR A 65 -7.07 -18.76 6.13
N ARG A 66 -8.02 -19.28 6.91
CA ARG A 66 -8.74 -20.50 6.57
C ARG A 66 -9.83 -20.16 5.58
N SER A 67 -9.94 -20.94 4.51
CA SER A 67 -11.00 -20.73 3.52
C SER A 67 -12.38 -20.81 4.20
N LEU A 68 -13.30 -19.90 3.84
CA LEU A 68 -14.66 -19.91 4.36
C LEU A 68 -15.34 -21.28 4.12
N GLY A 69 -15.06 -21.90 2.98
CA GLY A 69 -15.53 -23.26 2.66
C GLY A 69 -15.04 -24.32 3.65
N SER A 70 -13.80 -24.25 4.13
CA SER A 70 -13.28 -25.16 5.17
C SER A 70 -13.94 -24.97 6.54
N LEU A 71 -14.56 -23.81 6.77
CA LEU A 71 -15.34 -23.52 7.98
C LEU A 71 -16.84 -23.81 7.79
N GLY A 72 -17.23 -24.39 6.64
CA GLY A 72 -18.63 -24.64 6.30
C GLY A 72 -19.42 -23.37 5.95
N VAL A 73 -18.75 -22.22 5.81
CA VAL A 73 -19.37 -20.95 5.47
C VAL A 73 -19.35 -20.77 3.96
N ARG A 74 -20.54 -20.65 3.34
CA ARG A 74 -20.65 -20.26 1.93
C ARG A 74 -20.64 -18.73 1.83
N PRO A 75 -19.59 -18.12 1.27
CA PRO A 75 -19.60 -16.69 1.02
C PRO A 75 -20.67 -16.38 -0.04
N GLU A 76 -21.60 -15.49 0.30
CA GLU A 76 -22.59 -14.99 -0.65
C GLU A 76 -21.95 -13.95 -1.58
N HIS A 77 -21.06 -13.12 -1.03
CA HIS A 77 -20.26 -12.12 -1.74
C HIS A 77 -18.81 -12.12 -1.24
N GLY A 78 -17.87 -11.82 -2.12
CA GLY A 78 -16.45 -11.64 -1.78
C GLY A 78 -15.93 -10.35 -2.39
N GLN A 79 -15.24 -9.52 -1.59
CA GLN A 79 -14.35 -8.52 -2.15
C GLN A 79 -13.01 -9.18 -2.42
N THR A 80 -12.44 -8.94 -3.59
CA THR A 80 -11.02 -9.20 -3.82
C THR A 80 -10.24 -8.20 -2.96
N PHE A 81 -9.80 -8.67 -1.79
CA PHE A 81 -8.79 -7.96 -1.03
C PHE A 81 -7.48 -8.09 -1.80
N TYR A 82 -7.11 -7.05 -2.54
CA TYR A 82 -5.76 -6.94 -3.08
C TYR A 82 -4.85 -6.60 -1.92
N ASP A 83 -4.22 -7.64 -1.36
CA ASP A 83 -3.13 -7.44 -0.42
C ASP A 83 -2.02 -6.71 -1.19
N SER A 84 -1.77 -5.47 -0.80
CA SER A 84 -0.67 -4.68 -1.34
C SER A 84 0.56 -5.21 -0.64
N GLY A 85 1.13 -6.30 -1.18
CA GLY A 85 2.18 -7.10 -0.55
C GLY A 85 3.35 -6.32 0.03
#